data_AF-B1YDG0-F1
#
_entry.id   AF-B1YDG0-F1
#
_cell.length_a   1.000
_cell.length_b   1.000
_cell.length_c   1.000
_cell.angle_alpha   90.00
_cell.angle_beta   90.00
_cell.angle_gamma   90.00
#
_symmetry.space_group_name_H-M   'P 1'
#
loop_
_entity.id
_entity.type
_entity.pdbx_description
1 polymer ?
#
loop_
_entity_poly.entity_id
_entity_poly.type
_entity_poly.pdbx_seq_one_letter_code
_entity_poly.pdbx_strand_id
1 'polypeptide(L)'
;MRFLTSLARAVEQLERVAQKYDDEELRALAADLYKQLTVVVNLLEKIYLIYTELDMLVKTDLKLEPGLYIDAPQQPEKLADFIERARREGHDPNKAVAYLLGAGVAQLEVRDGELYIRRK
;
A
#
# COMPACT_ATOMS: atom_id res chain seq x y z
N MET A 1 5.38 -9.30 -3.36
CA MET A 1 5.94 -9.98 -4.55
C MET A 1 6.98 -11.04 -4.23
N ARG A 2 8.10 -10.75 -3.54
CA ARG A 2 9.17 -11.73 -3.26
C ARG A 2 8.67 -13.05 -2.66
N PHE A 3 7.74 -12.99 -1.70
CA PHE A 3 7.11 -14.18 -1.11
C PHE A 3 6.38 -15.05 -2.14
N LEU A 4 5.51 -14.46 -2.97
CA LEU A 4 4.75 -15.18 -4.00
C LEU A 4 5.67 -15.81 -5.05
N THR A 5 6.72 -15.10 -5.47
CA THR A 5 7.72 -15.64 -6.39
C THR A 5 8.48 -16.82 -5.79
N SER A 6 8.84 -16.74 -4.51
CA SER A 6 9.46 -17.86 -3.78
C SER A 6 8.52 -19.05 -3.64
N LEU A 7 7.24 -18.81 -3.37
CA LEU A 7 6.23 -19.85 -3.24
C LEU A 7 5.96 -20.56 -4.58
N ALA A 8 5.84 -19.81 -5.67
CA ALA A 8 5.70 -20.38 -7.02
C ALA A 8 6.88 -21.29 -7.38
N ARG A 9 8.12 -20.86 -7.08
CA ARG A 9 9.32 -21.67 -7.29
C ARG A 9 9.32 -22.95 -6.46
N ALA A 10 8.84 -22.89 -5.21
CA ALA A 10 8.75 -24.07 -4.36
C ALA A 10 7.74 -25.09 -4.90
N VAL A 11 6.58 -24.62 -5.39
CA VAL A 11 5.57 -25.48 -6.03
C VAL A 11 6.12 -26.12 -7.32
N GLU A 12 6.83 -25.36 -8.15
CA GLU A 12 7.47 -25.87 -9.36
C GLU A 12 8.55 -26.93 -9.04
N GLN A 13 9.30 -26.75 -7.95
CA GLN A 13 10.25 -27.76 -7.48
C GLN A 13 9.55 -29.05 -7.02
N LEU A 14 8.42 -28.94 -6.31
CA LEU A 14 7.62 -30.10 -5.91
C LEU A 14 7.09 -30.87 -7.13
N GLU A 15 6.63 -30.17 -8.16
CA GLU A 15 6.17 -30.79 -9.40
C GLU A 15 7.30 -31.57 -10.11
N ARG A 16 8.51 -30.97 -10.19
CA ARG A 16 9.69 -31.64 -10.76
C ARG A 16 10.08 -32.89 -9.96
N VAL A 17 9.97 -32.84 -8.64
CA VAL A 17 10.21 -33.99 -7.77
C VAL A 17 9.17 -35.08 -8.01
N ALA A 18 7.88 -34.72 -8.02
CA ALA A 18 6.79 -35.65 -8.31
C ALA A 18 6.98 -36.34 -9.66
N GLN A 19 7.34 -35.58 -10.71
CA GLN A 19 7.61 -36.14 -12.03
C GLN A 19 8.84 -37.07 -12.06
N LYS A 20 9.89 -36.75 -11.30
CA LYS A 20 11.09 -37.59 -11.23
C LYS A 20 10.83 -38.96 -10.58
N TYR A 21 9.93 -39.00 -9.61
CA TYR A 21 9.61 -40.22 -8.86
C TYR A 21 8.31 -40.90 -9.31
N ASP A 22 7.66 -40.37 -10.35
CA ASP A 22 6.35 -40.81 -10.84
C ASP A 22 5.27 -40.87 -9.73
N ASP A 23 5.33 -39.89 -8.83
CA ASP A 23 4.43 -39.78 -7.68
C ASP A 23 3.19 -38.96 -8.08
N GLU A 24 2.11 -39.67 -8.41
CA GLU A 24 0.85 -39.06 -8.84
C GLU A 24 0.15 -38.26 -7.73
N GLU A 25 0.27 -38.68 -6.47
CA GLU A 25 -0.35 -38.01 -5.34
C GLU A 25 0.33 -36.66 -5.07
N LEU A 26 1.67 -36.64 -5.11
CA LEU A 26 2.44 -35.42 -4.99
C LEU A 26 2.20 -34.48 -6.18
N ARG A 27 2.04 -35.02 -7.39
CA ARG A 27 1.70 -34.24 -8.58
C ARG A 27 0.32 -33.59 -8.46
N ALA A 28 -0.68 -34.32 -7.97
CA ALA A 28 -2.02 -33.78 -7.72
C ALA A 28 -1.99 -32.66 -6.66
N LEU A 29 -1.25 -32.85 -5.57
CA LEU A 29 -1.07 -31.84 -4.53
C LEU A 29 -0.39 -30.57 -5.07
N ALA A 30 0.67 -30.71 -5.86
CA ALA A 30 1.37 -29.57 -6.47
C ALA A 30 0.44 -28.78 -7.41
N ALA A 31 -0.39 -29.47 -8.20
CA ALA A 31 -1.36 -28.84 -9.08
C ALA A 31 -2.44 -28.05 -8.30
N ASP A 32 -2.93 -28.59 -7.18
CA ASP A 32 -3.89 -27.89 -6.34
C ASP A 32 -3.27 -26.68 -5.62
N LEU A 33 -2.02 -26.79 -5.15
CA LEU A 33 -1.26 -25.66 -4.61
C LEU A 33 -1.09 -24.55 -5.66
N TYR A 34 -0.81 -24.92 -6.91
CA TYR A 34 -0.70 -23.96 -8.00
C TYR A 34 -2.04 -23.23 -8.26
N LYS A 35 -3.17 -23.95 -8.29
CA LYS A 35 -4.50 -23.34 -8.41
C LYS A 35 -4.78 -22.35 -7.28
N GLN A 36 -4.51 -22.73 -6.04
CA GLN A 36 -4.70 -21.86 -4.88
C GLN A 36 -3.84 -20.59 -4.98
N LEU A 37 -2.58 -20.75 -5.41
CA LEU A 37 -1.68 -19.61 -5.64
C LEU A 37 -2.23 -18.66 -6.70
N THR A 38 -2.77 -19.16 -7.81
CA THR A 38 -3.43 -18.34 -8.84
C THR A 38 -4.60 -17.54 -8.26
N VAL A 39 -5.44 -18.15 -7.42
CA VAL A 39 -6.56 -17.45 -6.76
C VAL A 39 -6.05 -16.30 -5.89
N VAL A 40 -5.00 -16.53 -5.11
CA VAL A 40 -4.38 -15.49 -4.26
C VAL A 40 -3.81 -14.36 -5.11
N VAL A 41 -3.11 -14.66 -6.20
CA VAL A 41 -2.58 -13.64 -7.12
C VAL A 41 -3.71 -12.80 -7.69
N ASN A 42 -4.78 -13.42 -8.19
CA ASN A 42 -5.94 -12.70 -8.75
C ASN A 42 -6.62 -11.80 -7.71
N LEU A 43 -6.71 -12.25 -6.45
CA LEU A 43 -7.24 -11.42 -5.36
C LEU A 43 -6.36 -10.20 -5.10
N LEU A 44 -5.04 -10.39 -5.05
CA LEU A 44 -4.09 -9.29 -4.84
C LEU A 44 -4.11 -8.28 -5.98
N GLU A 45 -4.25 -8.72 -7.23
CA GLU A 45 -4.42 -7.83 -8.38
C GLU A 45 -5.69 -6.99 -8.26
N LYS A 46 -6.82 -7.59 -7.86
CA LYS A 46 -8.07 -6.85 -7.63
C LYS A 46 -7.94 -5.84 -6.49
N ILE A 47 -7.29 -6.21 -5.39
CA ILE A 47 -7.03 -5.28 -4.28
C ILE A 47 -6.15 -4.13 -4.74
N TYR A 48 -5.12 -4.41 -5.54
CA TYR A 48 -4.26 -3.37 -6.10
C TYR A 48 -5.01 -2.41 -7.04
N LEU A 49 -5.93 -2.92 -7.86
CA LEU A 49 -6.80 -2.09 -8.70
C LEU A 49 -7.69 -1.18 -7.84
N ILE A 50 -8.35 -1.71 -6.82
CA ILE A 50 -9.17 -0.93 -5.88
C ILE A 50 -8.33 0.16 -5.21
N TYR A 51 -7.13 -0.19 -4.74
CA TYR A 51 -6.21 0.78 -4.14
C TYR A 51 -5.85 1.90 -5.14
N THR A 52 -5.57 1.55 -6.39
CA THR A 52 -5.23 2.52 -7.45
C THR A 52 -6.40 3.43 -7.77
N GLU A 53 -7.62 2.89 -7.86
CA GLU A 53 -8.84 3.68 -8.05
C GLU A 53 -9.10 4.63 -6.89
N LEU A 54 -8.95 4.16 -5.65
CA LEU A 54 -9.08 4.99 -4.45
C LEU A 54 -8.02 6.09 -4.42
N ASP A 55 -6.77 5.79 -4.76
CA ASP A 55 -5.70 6.79 -4.85
C ASP A 55 -6.01 7.86 -5.91
N MET A 56 -6.52 7.46 -7.08
CA MET A 56 -6.98 8.39 -8.11
C MET A 56 -8.16 9.24 -7.64
N LEU A 57 -9.15 8.63 -6.98
CA LEU A 57 -10.33 9.32 -6.48
C LEU A 57 -9.93 10.35 -5.43
N VAL A 58 -9.14 9.94 -4.44
CA VAL A 58 -8.57 10.82 -3.42
C VAL A 58 -7.83 11.98 -4.07
N LYS A 59 -6.87 11.71 -4.97
CA LYS A 59 -6.13 12.79 -5.66
C LYS A 59 -6.99 13.71 -6.52
N THR A 60 -8.08 13.21 -7.09
CA THR A 60 -8.97 14.00 -7.96
C THR A 60 -9.93 14.85 -7.13
N ASP A 61 -10.58 14.28 -6.11
CA ASP A 61 -11.47 14.99 -5.20
C ASP A 61 -10.71 16.09 -4.43
N LEU A 62 -9.49 15.76 -3.97
CA LEU A 62 -8.58 16.70 -3.33
C LEU A 62 -8.10 17.85 -4.23
N LYS A 63 -8.03 17.65 -5.55
CA LYS A 63 -7.72 18.73 -6.51
C LYS A 63 -8.91 19.64 -6.77
N LEU A 64 -10.13 19.14 -6.56
CA LEU A 64 -11.38 19.84 -6.87
C LEU A 64 -11.86 20.76 -5.75
N GLU A 65 -11.34 20.65 -4.52
CA GLU A 65 -11.67 21.56 -3.42
C GLU A 65 -10.67 22.75 -3.34
N PRO A 66 -10.99 23.93 -3.91
CA PRO A 66 -10.18 25.14 -3.73
C PRO A 66 -10.20 25.59 -2.27
N GLY A 67 -9.02 25.74 -1.65
CA GLY A 67 -8.86 26.16 -0.25
C GLY A 67 -8.08 25.17 0.63
N LEU A 68 -7.68 24.03 0.08
CA LEU A 68 -6.96 22.94 0.75
C LEU A 68 -5.43 23.09 0.76
N TYR A 69 -4.92 24.17 0.17
CA TYR A 69 -3.49 24.41 -0.06
C TYR A 69 -2.77 24.87 1.21
N ILE A 70 -2.73 24.03 2.24
CA ILE A 70 -1.72 24.19 3.29
C ILE A 70 -0.42 23.60 2.75
N ASP A 71 0.67 24.37 2.81
CA ASP A 71 1.96 23.87 2.36
C ASP A 71 2.46 22.76 3.29
N ALA A 72 3.15 21.78 2.70
CA ALA A 72 3.90 20.82 3.50
C ALA A 72 4.93 21.56 4.37
N PRO A 73 5.12 21.14 5.63
CA PRO A 73 6.06 21.83 6.50
C PRO A 73 7.48 21.71 5.95
N GLN A 74 8.18 22.85 5.92
CA GLN A 74 9.53 22.97 5.37
C GLN A 74 10.57 22.20 6.20
N GLN A 75 10.28 22.00 7.48
CA GLN A 75 11.05 21.14 8.39
C GLN A 75 10.12 20.08 8.98
N PRO A 76 10.65 18.92 9.41
CA PRO A 76 9.85 17.92 10.11
C PRO A 76 9.13 18.53 11.31
N GLU A 77 7.81 18.43 11.33
CA GLU A 77 6.93 18.99 12.36
C GLU A 77 6.17 17.84 13.02
N LYS A 78 5.92 17.91 14.33
CA LYS A 78 5.06 16.90 14.98
C LYS A 78 3.68 16.94 14.35
N LEU A 79 3.10 15.78 14.07
CA LEU A 79 1.79 15.69 13.42
C LEU A 79 0.70 16.40 14.24
N ALA A 80 0.79 16.33 15.58
CA ALA A 80 -0.12 17.04 16.47
C ALA A 80 -0.03 18.57 16.31
N ASP A 81 1.19 19.12 16.24
CA ASP A 81 1.42 20.56 16.05
C ASP A 81 0.93 21.03 14.69
N PHE A 82 1.18 20.24 13.64
CA PHE A 82 0.66 20.49 12.29
C PHE A 82 -0.87 20.54 12.27
N ILE A 83 -1.53 19.58 12.93
CA ILE A 83 -3.00 19.52 13.01
C ILE A 83 -3.57 20.77 13.71
N GLU A 84 -2.95 21.18 14.81
CA GLU A 84 -3.36 22.38 15.53
C GLU A 84 -3.14 23.66 14.71
N ARG A 85 -2.01 23.77 13.98
CA ARG A 85 -1.78 24.87 13.05
C ARG A 85 -2.84 24.92 11.96
N ALA A 86 -3.12 23.80 11.30
CA ALA A 86 -4.12 23.72 10.24
C ALA A 86 -5.50 24.16 10.73
N ARG A 87 -5.88 23.75 11.95
CA ARG A 87 -7.15 24.16 12.57
C ARG A 87 -7.19 25.66 12.85
N ARG A 88 -6.09 26.25 13.34
CA ARG A 88 -6.00 27.71 13.60
C ARG A 88 -6.07 28.55 12.33
N GLU A 89 -5.54 28.02 11.24
CA GLU A 89 -5.59 28.65 9.91
C GLU A 89 -6.96 28.48 9.22
N GLY A 90 -7.90 27.78 9.86
CA GLY A 90 -9.26 27.58 9.35
C GLY A 90 -9.40 26.42 8.36
N HIS A 91 -8.38 25.58 8.23
CA HIS A 91 -8.42 24.37 7.40
C HIS A 91 -8.95 23.17 8.19
N ASP A 92 -9.53 22.20 7.49
CA ASP A 92 -9.81 20.87 8.05
C ASP A 92 -8.50 20.08 8.12
N PRO A 93 -7.96 19.77 9.32
CA PRO A 93 -6.67 19.11 9.46
C PRO A 93 -6.66 17.71 8.85
N ASN A 94 -7.77 16.99 8.89
CA ASN A 94 -7.85 15.64 8.35
C ASN A 94 -7.76 15.68 6.83
N LYS A 95 -8.48 16.61 6.20
CA LYS A 95 -8.40 16.83 4.75
C LYS A 95 -7.02 17.31 4.31
N ALA A 96 -6.41 18.23 5.06
CA ALA A 96 -5.06 18.73 4.77
C ALA A 96 -3.99 17.63 4.86
N VAL A 97 -4.03 16.80 5.91
CA VAL A 97 -3.10 15.65 6.05
C VAL A 97 -3.36 14.62 4.94
N ALA A 98 -4.62 14.28 4.67
CA ALA A 98 -4.97 13.37 3.58
C ALA A 98 -4.49 13.89 2.22
N TYR A 99 -4.58 15.20 1.98
CA TYR A 99 -4.03 15.85 0.79
C TYR A 99 -2.53 15.68 0.68
N LEU A 100 -1.79 16.10 1.69
CA LEU A 100 -0.33 16.11 1.64
C LEU A 100 0.26 14.71 1.48
N LEU A 101 -0.34 13.71 2.14
CA LEU A 101 0.07 12.32 2.03
C LEU A 101 -0.40 11.69 0.70
N GLY A 102 -1.66 11.90 0.32
CA GLY A 102 -2.25 11.35 -0.91
C GLY A 102 -1.61 11.92 -2.18
N ALA A 103 -1.34 13.23 -2.22
CA ALA A 103 -0.61 13.88 -3.31
C ALA A 103 0.90 13.55 -3.32
N GLY A 104 1.41 12.85 -2.29
CA GLY A 104 2.80 12.46 -2.18
C GLY A 104 3.77 13.62 -1.93
N VAL A 105 3.26 14.77 -1.45
CA VAL A 105 4.04 15.98 -1.14
C VAL A 105 4.71 15.87 0.24
N ALA A 106 4.11 15.09 1.15
CA ALA A 106 4.64 14.79 2.47
C ALA A 106 4.66 13.28 2.75
N GLN A 107 5.37 12.91 3.81
CA GLN A 107 5.38 11.56 4.37
C GLN A 107 5.40 11.61 5.90
N LEU A 108 4.93 10.53 6.52
CA LEU A 108 4.98 10.35 7.97
C LEU A 108 6.28 9.67 8.37
N GLU A 109 6.85 10.12 9.48
CA GLU A 109 8.04 9.57 10.09
C GLU A 109 7.78 9.37 11.58
N VAL A 110 8.21 8.23 12.13
CA VAL A 110 8.12 7.97 13.56
C VAL A 110 9.49 8.23 14.19
N ARG A 111 9.54 9.09 15.21
CA ARG A 111 10.76 9.41 15.98
C ARG A 111 10.45 9.29 17.46
N ASP A 112 11.16 8.43 18.17
CA ASP A 112 11.01 8.22 19.62
C ASP A 112 9.55 7.97 20.07
N GLY A 113 8.76 7.28 19.23
CA GLY A 113 7.34 6.97 19.50
C GLY A 113 6.37 8.10 19.13
N GLU A 114 6.87 9.24 18.66
CA GLU A 114 6.06 10.35 18.18
C GLU A 114 5.97 10.38 16.65
N LEU A 115 4.84 10.84 16.13
CA LEU A 115 4.57 10.97 14.70
C LEU A 115 4.93 12.38 14.21
N TYR A 116 5.75 12.43 13.17
CA TYR A 116 6.14 13.65 12.47
C TYR A 116 5.65 13.61 11.03
N ILE A 117 5.29 14.78 10.51
CA ILE A 117 5.04 15.00 9.08
C ILE A 117 6.22 15.80 8.52
N ARG A 118 6.76 15.34 7.39
CA ARG A 118 7.83 16.05 6.67
C ARG A 118 7.55 16.06 5.18
N ARG A 119 8.11 17.06 4.50
CA ARG A 119 8.14 17.08 3.04
C ARG A 119 8.86 15.85 2.50
N LYS A 120 8.33 15.28 1.42
CA LYS A 120 8.91 14.12 0.74
C LYS A 120 10.21 14.49 0.03
#